data_AF-A0A351KXX0-F1
#
_entry.id   AF-A0A351KXX0-F1
#
_cell.length_a   1.000
_cell.length_b   1.000
_cell.length_c   1.000
_cell.angle_alpha   90.00
_cell.angle_beta   90.00
_cell.angle_gamma   90.00
#
_symmetry.space_group_name_H-M   'P 1'
#
loop_
_entity.id
_entity.type
_entity.pdbx_description
1 polymer ?
#
loop_
_entity_poly.entity_id
_entity_poly.type
_entity_poly.pdbx_seq_one_letter_code
_entity_poly.pdbx_strand_id
1 'polypeptide(L)' 'LGRFSRCFPVAGIPSFSVEEVLRDRLSDLSLPIISDLPFGHDGVNAALPVGIMAHLDADAGILSF' A
#
# COMPACT_ATOMS: atom_id res chain seq x y z
N LEU A 1 2.28 0.10 -2.49
CA LEU A 1 1.08 -0.76 -2.28
C LEU A 1 -0.14 0.12 -2.42
N GLY A 2 -1.21 -0.38 -3.03
CA GLY A 2 -2.47 0.36 -3.15
C GLY A 2 -3.25 0.41 -1.83
N ARG A 3 -4.44 1.01 -1.88
CA ARG A 3 -5.38 1.07 -0.76
C ARG A 3 -6.06 -0.28 -0.53
N PHE A 4 -6.16 -0.68 0.74
CA PHE A 4 -6.93 -1.85 1.19
C PHE A 4 -8.21 -1.41 1.90
N SER A 5 -9.29 -1.27 1.14
CA SER A 5 -10.58 -0.78 1.65
C SER A 5 -11.33 -1.83 2.45
N ARG A 6 -12.02 -1.40 3.52
CA ARG A 6 -12.81 -2.26 4.42
C ARG A 6 -12.01 -3.37 5.12
N CYS A 7 -10.69 -3.24 5.18
CA CYS A 7 -9.81 -4.16 5.88
C CYS A 7 -9.47 -3.67 7.31
N PHE A 8 -10.49 -3.26 8.05
CA PHE A 8 -10.34 -2.88 9.45
C PHE A 8 -10.52 -4.10 10.36
N PRO A 9 -9.76 -4.20 11.46
CA PRO A 9 -9.98 -5.26 12.44
C PRO A 9 -11.39 -5.15 13.02
N VAL A 10 -12.06 -6.30 13.18
CA VAL A 10 -13.41 -6.36 13.75
C VAL A 10 -13.30 -6.23 15.26
N ALA A 11 -14.04 -5.29 15.85
CA ALA A 11 -14.04 -5.08 17.30
C ALA A 11 -14.41 -6.37 18.06
N GLY A 12 -13.61 -6.72 19.06
CA GLY A 12 -13.81 -7.92 19.88
C GLY A 12 -13.25 -9.22 19.29
N ILE A 13 -12.69 -9.20 18.08
CA ILE A 13 -12.00 -10.34 17.47
C ILE A 13 -10.51 -10.00 17.36
N PRO A 14 -9.60 -10.74 18.03
CA PRO A 14 -8.16 -10.52 17.89
C PRO A 14 -7.72 -10.76 16.43
N SER A 15 -7.25 -9.71 15.78
CA SER A 15 -6.71 -9.76 14.41
C SER A 15 -5.73 -8.62 14.21
N PHE A 16 -4.74 -8.83 13.36
CA PHE A 16 -3.87 -7.75 12.91
C PHE A 16 -4.61 -6.79 11.99
N SER A 17 -4.28 -5.51 12.11
CA SER A 17 -4.54 -4.50 11.08
C SER A 17 -3.75 -4.81 9.81
N VAL A 18 -4.18 -4.24 8.67
CA VAL A 18 -3.41 -4.36 7.42
C VAL A 18 -2.01 -3.80 7.57
N GLU A 19 -1.82 -2.70 8.29
CA GLU A 19 -0.49 -2.13 8.50
C GLU A 19 0.43 -3.10 9.24
N GLU A 20 -0.05 -3.77 10.29
CA GLU A 20 0.72 -4.77 11.03
C GLU A 20 1.10 -5.96 10.15
N VAL A 21 0.16 -6.47 9.34
CA VAL A 21 0.45 -7.57 8.40
C VAL A 21 1.50 -7.13 7.37
N LEU A 22 1.36 -5.95 6.78
CA LEU A 22 2.30 -5.46 5.78
C LEU A 22 3.69 -5.22 6.37
N ARG A 23 3.76 -4.67 7.59
CA ARG A 23 5.03 -4.46 8.29
C ARG A 23 5.71 -5.79 8.62
N ASP A 24 4.96 -6.76 9.14
CA ASP A 24 5.46 -8.11 9.44
C ASP A 24 6.00 -8.80 8.17
N ARG A 25 5.29 -8.72 7.05
CA ARG A 25 5.63 -9.45 5.81
C ARG A 25 6.69 -8.78 4.93
N LEU A 26 6.93 -7.48 5.09
CA LEU A 26 7.78 -6.72 4.14
C LEU A 26 9.01 -6.09 4.80
N SER A 27 9.11 -6.10 6.14
CA SER A 27 10.19 -5.40 6.85
C SER A 27 11.58 -5.97 6.59
N ASP A 28 11.70 -7.22 6.19
CA ASP A 28 12.96 -7.93 5.94
C ASP A 28 13.45 -7.80 4.49
N LEU A 29 12.66 -7.21 3.58
CA LEU A 29 13.02 -7.08 2.17
C LEU A 29 14.16 -6.09 1.91
N SER A 30 14.51 -5.24 2.88
CA SER A 30 15.52 -4.18 2.72
C SER A 30 15.25 -3.23 1.53
N LEU A 31 13.97 -3.08 1.17
CA LEU A 31 13.49 -2.21 0.10
C LEU A 31 12.54 -1.14 0.66
N PRO A 32 12.46 0.05 0.04
CA PRO A 32 11.47 1.05 0.43
C PRO A 32 10.04 0.55 0.17
N ILE A 33 9.17 0.69 1.18
CA ILE A 33 7.75 0.29 1.09
C ILE A 33 6.87 1.54 1.25
N ILE A 34 6.18 1.91 0.17
CA ILE A 34 5.11 2.92 0.22
C ILE A 34 3.75 2.18 0.24
N SER A 35 2.80 2.66 1.04
CA SER A 35 1.45 2.13 1.11
C SER A 35 0.40 3.24 0.95
N ASP A 36 -0.87 2.86 0.82
CA ASP A 36 -2.01 3.77 0.63
C ASP A 36 -1.94 4.64 -0.65
N LEU A 37 -1.31 4.12 -1.71
CA LEU A 37 -1.34 4.77 -3.02
C LEU A 37 -2.78 4.82 -3.58
N PRO A 38 -3.14 5.82 -4.40
CA PRO A 38 -4.52 6.13 -4.80
C PRO A 38 -5.09 5.17 -5.87
N PHE A 39 -4.84 3.88 -5.74
CA PHE A 39 -5.41 2.80 -6.55
C PHE A 39 -5.85 1.63 -5.66
N GLY A 40 -6.87 0.90 -6.11
CA GLY A 40 -7.53 -0.15 -5.33
C GLY A 40 -9.06 -0.02 -5.37
N HIS A 41 -9.75 -0.69 -4.45
CA HIS A 41 -11.22 -0.66 -4.37
C HIS A 41 -11.74 0.52 -3.54
N ASP A 42 -13.02 0.86 -3.70
CA ASP A 42 -13.78 1.84 -2.91
C ASP A 42 -13.09 3.22 -2.75
N GLY A 43 -13.04 4.02 -3.82
CA GLY A 43 -12.50 5.38 -3.81
C GLY A 43 -11.84 5.77 -5.14
N VAL A 44 -10.97 6.78 -5.13
CA VAL A 44 -10.13 7.11 -6.29
C VAL A 44 -9.33 5.87 -6.69
N ASN A 45 -9.33 5.60 -7.99
CA ASN A 45 -8.59 4.51 -8.60
C ASN A 45 -7.78 5.05 -9.79
N ALA A 46 -6.64 5.66 -9.47
CA ALA A 46 -5.72 6.22 -10.45
C ALA A 46 -5.26 5.13 -11.43
N ALA A 47 -5.20 5.48 -12.72
CA ALA A 47 -4.65 4.58 -13.72
C ALA A 47 -3.15 4.38 -13.45
N LEU A 48 -2.73 3.12 -13.38
CA LEU A 48 -1.32 2.74 -13.25
C LEU A 48 -0.88 2.10 -14.58
N PRO A 49 -0.17 2.84 -15.45
CA PRO A 49 0.31 2.29 -16.71
C PRO A 49 1.30 1.15 -16.45
N VAL A 50 1.12 0.05 -17.16
CA VAL A 50 1.95 -1.16 -17.00
C VAL A 50 2.93 -1.26 -18.15
N GLY A 51 4.20 -1.58 -17.83
CA GLY A 51 5.26 -1.80 -18.83
C GLY A 51 6.07 -0.56 -19.17
N ILE A 52 5.92 0.54 -18.42
CA ILE A 52 6.73 1.77 -18.58
C ILE A 52 7.69 1.96 -17.41
N MET A 53 8.70 2.80 -17.61
CA MET A 53 9.54 3.27 -16.51
C MET A 53 8.76 4.21 -15.61
N ALA A 54 8.94 4.07 -14.30
CA ALA A 54 8.36 4.93 -13.28
C ALA A 54 9.44 5.34 -12.27
N HIS A 55 9.22 6.46 -11.60
CA HIS A 55 10.04 6.96 -10.50
C HIS A 55 9.26 6.85 -9.19
N LEU A 56 9.89 6.24 -8.18
CA LEU A 56 9.35 6.06 -6.84
C LEU A 56 10.26 6.80 -5.85
N ASP A 57 9.75 7.89 -5.28
CA ASP A 57 10.38 8.60 -4.17
C ASP A 57 9.71 8.17 -2.87
N ALA A 58 10.40 7.33 -2.10
CA ALA A 58 9.87 6.74 -0.88
C ALA A 58 9.90 7.70 0.32
N ASP A 59 10.80 8.68 0.31
CA ASP A 59 10.87 9.68 1.38
C ASP A 59 9.73 10.69 1.24
N ALA A 60 9.39 11.07 0.00
CA ALA A 60 8.26 11.95 -0.29
C ALA A 60 6.91 11.23 -0.41
N GLY A 61 6.89 9.90 -0.54
CA GLY A 61 5.65 9.13 -0.74
C GLY A 61 5.07 9.25 -2.16
N ILE A 62 5.89 9.55 -3.16
CA ILE A 62 5.45 9.91 -4.52
C ILE A 62 5.79 8.78 -5.51
N LEU A 63 4.78 8.42 -6.32
CA LEU A 63 4.94 7.57 -7.51
C LEU A 63 4.57 8.39 -8.75
N SER A 64 5.50 8.51 -9.70
CA SER A 64 5.33 9.23 -10.97
C SER A 64 5.85 8.41 -12.14
N PHE A 65 5.39 8.70 -13.36
CA PHE A 65 5.78 8.03 -14.60
C PHE A 65 5.69 8.99 -15.79
#